data_AF-A0A920GBV2-F1
#
_entry.id   AF-A0A920GBV2-F1
#
_cell.length_a   1.000
_cell.length_b   1.000
_cell.length_c   1.000
_cell.angle_alpha   90.00
_cell.angle_beta   90.00
_cell.angle_gamma   90.00
#
_symmetry.space_group_name_H-M   'P 1'
#
loop_
_entity.id
_entity.type
_entity.pdbx_description
1 polymer ?
#
loop_
_entity_poly.entity_id
_entity_poly.type
_entity_poly.pdbx_seq_one_letter_code
_entity_poly.pdbx_strand_id
1 'polypeptide(L)' 'MVGGYFSNDLSIDLGTANTLIYTKDVGIVLNEPSVVAIRESRGQKTVVAVGTEAKRCLVELLEILKQLGLYQRA' A
#
# COMPACT_ATOMS: atom_id res chain seq x y z
N MET A 1 18.24 -29.83 18.59
CA MET A 1 16.78 -29.55 18.71
C MET A 1 16.61 -28.05 18.88
N VAL A 2 15.43 -27.52 18.51
CA VAL A 2 14.94 -26.12 18.54
C VAL A 2 14.86 -25.49 17.14
N GLY A 3 13.78 -25.82 16.42
CA GLY A 3 13.44 -25.24 15.12
C GLY A 3 11.94 -25.19 14.88
N GLY A 4 11.13 -25.08 15.94
CA GLY A 4 9.68 -25.10 15.81
C GLY A 4 8.96 -24.67 17.08
N TYR A 5 8.81 -23.36 17.29
CA TYR A 5 7.85 -22.79 18.26
C TYR A 5 7.35 -21.39 17.86
N PHE A 6 7.26 -21.07 16.56
CA PHE A 6 6.50 -19.90 16.11
C PHE A 6 5.84 -20.22 14.76
N SER A 7 4.74 -20.98 14.76
CA SER A 7 3.74 -20.73 13.72
C SER A 7 3.21 -19.34 14.02
N ASN A 8 3.64 -18.32 13.28
CA ASN A 8 2.94 -17.04 13.32
C ASN A 8 1.55 -17.32 12.78
N ASP A 9 0.58 -17.52 13.67
CA ASP A 9 -0.84 -17.58 13.34
C ASP A 9 -1.19 -16.23 12.70
N LEU A 10 -1.08 -16.17 11.37
CA LEU A 10 -1.15 -14.97 10.54
C LEU A 10 -2.46 -14.99 9.75
N SER A 11 -3.25 -13.94 9.86
CA SER A 11 -4.41 -13.71 9.00
C SER A 11 -4.19 -12.47 8.16
N ILE A 12 -4.58 -12.54 6.88
CA ILE A 12 -4.44 -11.42 5.94
C ILE A 12 -5.83 -11.07 5.41
N ASP A 13 -6.22 -9.81 5.57
CA ASP A 13 -7.41 -9.24 4.94
C ASP A 13 -6.98 -8.38 3.75
N LEU A 14 -7.44 -8.74 2.56
CA LEU A 14 -7.11 -8.08 1.30
C LEU A 14 -8.29 -7.25 0.81
N GLY A 15 -8.63 -6.21 1.58
CA GLY A 15 -9.68 -5.26 1.23
C GLY A 15 -9.30 -4.38 0.04
N THR A 16 -10.31 -3.82 -0.64
CA THR A 16 -10.11 -2.89 -1.77
C THR A 16 -9.47 -1.57 -1.35
N ALA A 17 -9.76 -1.11 -0.13
CA ALA A 17 -9.22 0.13 0.43
C ALA A 17 -7.95 -0.11 1.25
N ASN A 18 -7.91 -1.17 2.05
CA ASN A 18 -6.86 -1.45 3.02
C ASN A 18 -6.51 -2.95 3.04
N THR A 19 -5.22 -3.23 3.22
CA THR A 19 -4.68 -4.55 3.51
C THR A 19 -4.32 -4.58 4.98
N LEU A 20 -4.84 -5.58 5.71
CA LEU A 20 -4.55 -5.77 7.12
C LEU A 20 -3.84 -7.10 7.34
N ILE A 21 -2.87 -7.11 8.25
CA ILE A 21 -2.26 -8.33 8.76
C ILE A 21 -2.53 -8.42 10.25
N TYR A 22 -3.02 -9.57 10.68
CA TYR A 22 -3.30 -9.89 12.08
C TYR A 22 -2.43 -11.05 12.54
N THR A 23 -1.96 -10.99 13.78
CA THR A 23 -1.37 -12.14 14.48
C THR A 23 -2.11 -12.39 15.78
N LYS A 24 -2.24 -13.66 16.16
CA LYS A 24 -3.00 -14.07 17.35
C LYS A 24 -2.58 -13.37 18.64
N ASP A 25 -1.28 -13.13 18.81
CA ASP A 25 -0.73 -12.60 20.07
C ASP A 25 -0.61 -11.07 20.11
N VAL A 26 -0.54 -10.41 18.95
CA VAL A 26 -0.31 -8.95 18.87
C VAL A 26 -1.55 -8.19 18.38
N GLY A 27 -2.48 -8.88 17.72
CA GLY A 27 -3.59 -8.22 17.02
C GLY A 27 -3.19 -7.77 15.62
N ILE A 28 -3.74 -6.64 15.16
CA ILE A 28 -3.40 -6.07 13.83
C ILE A 28 -1.98 -5.52 13.87
N VAL A 29 -1.08 -6.12 13.09
CA VAL A 29 0.33 -5.74 12.98
C VAL A 29 0.65 -4.93 11.72
N LEU A 30 -0.26 -4.90 10.75
CA LEU A 30 -0.17 -4.05 9.56
C LEU A 30 -1.56 -3.56 9.17
N ASN A 31 -1.66 -2.29 8.78
CA ASN A 31 -2.84 -1.71 8.15
C ASN A 31 -2.35 -0.66 7.13
N GLU A 32 -2.25 -1.08 5.87
CA GLU A 32 -1.76 -0.25 4.77
C GLU A 32 -2.88 -0.03 3.74
N PRO A 33 -2.91 1.11 3.04
CA PRO A 33 -3.74 1.26 1.85
C PRO A 33 -3.46 0.15 0.83
N SER A 34 -4.51 -0.42 0.23
CA SER A 34 -4.40 -1.42 -0.83
C SER A 34 -4.05 -0.79 -2.18
N VAL A 35 -2.89 -0.12 -2.23
CA VAL A 35 -2.44 0.69 -3.37
C VAL A 35 -0.98 0.40 -3.70
N VAL A 36 -0.66 0.39 -4.99
CA VAL A 36 0.70 0.24 -5.53
C VAL A 36 0.93 1.34 -6.56
N ALA A 37 2.06 2.03 -6.45
CA ALA A 37 2.54 2.95 -7.48
C ALA A 37 3.38 2.15 -8.47
N ILE A 38 3.06 2.24 -9.76
CA ILE A 38 3.75 1.52 -10.84
C ILE A 38 4.32 2.54 -11.82
N ARG A 39 5.59 2.34 -12.21
CA ARG A 39 6.21 3.02 -13.34
C ARG A 39 6.17 2.10 -14.54
N GLU A 40 5.60 2.59 -15.63
CA GLU A 40 5.59 1.90 -16.92
C GLU A 40 6.58 2.57 -17.87
N SER A 41 7.52 1.79 -18.40
CA SER A 41 8.51 2.27 -19.38
C SER A 41 8.82 1.17 -20.39
N ARG A 42 8.70 1.49 -21.68
CA ARG A 42 8.98 0.54 -22.78
C ARG A 42 8.22 -0.80 -22.64
N GLY A 43 6.98 -0.76 -22.16
CA GLY A 43 6.15 -1.94 -21.91
C GLY A 43 6.51 -2.72 -20.63
N GLN A 44 7.52 -2.30 -19.88
CA GLN A 44 7.89 -2.89 -18.60
C GLN A 44 7.21 -2.14 -17.45
N LYS A 45 6.57 -2.88 -16.54
CA LYS A 45 5.98 -2.36 -15.30
C LYS A 45 6.91 -2.63 -14.13
N THR A 46 7.23 -1.60 -13.36
CA THR A 46 8.08 -1.69 -12.17
C THR A 46 7.35 -1.09 -10.98
N VAL A 47 7.34 -1.79 -9.85
CA VAL A 47 6.76 -1.28 -8.60
C VAL A 47 7.69 -0.20 -8.05
N VAL A 48 7.16 0.99 -7.79
CA VAL A 48 7.92 2.13 -7.27
C VAL A 48 7.64 2.36 -5.77
N ALA A 49 6.42 2.10 -5.32
CA ALA A 49 6.01 2.18 -3.93
C ALA A 49 4.78 1.30 -3.67
N VAL A 50 4.53 0.96 -2.41
CA VAL A 50 3.34 0.22 -1.93
C VAL A 50 2.74 0.91 -0.71
N GLY A 51 1.47 0.67 -0.42
CA GLY A 51 0.83 1.13 0.81
C GLY A 51 0.77 2.65 0.91
N THR A 52 1.14 3.15 2.09
CA THR A 52 1.12 4.58 2.43
C THR A 52 1.98 5.42 1.50
N GLU A 53 3.15 4.92 1.10
CA GLU A 53 4.03 5.65 0.17
C GLU A 53 3.43 5.75 -1.23
N ALA A 54 2.79 4.68 -1.72
CA ALA A 54 2.06 4.73 -2.98
C ALA A 54 0.89 5.72 -2.94
N LYS A 55 0.14 5.73 -1.82
CA LYS A 55 -0.95 6.68 -1.61
C LYS A 55 -0.44 8.13 -1.54
N ARG A 56 0.73 8.36 -0.93
CA ARG A 56 1.37 9.69 -0.86
C ARG A 56 1.69 10.21 -2.26
N CYS A 57 2.24 9.38 -3.15
CA CYS A 57 2.50 9.78 -4.54
C CYS A 57 1.25 10.31 -5.25
N LEU A 58 0.09 9.67 -5.06
CA LEU A 58 -1.17 10.14 -5.62
C LEU A 58 -1.57 11.50 -5.05
N VAL A 59 -1.46 11.69 -3.74
CA VAL A 59 -1.82 12.96 -3.07
C VAL A 59 -0.91 14.10 -3.55
N GLU A 60 0.40 13.88 -3.62
CA GLU A 60 1.36 14.87 -4.10
C GLU A 60 1.11 15.28 -5.54
N LEU A 61 0.87 14.29 -6.43
CA LEU A 61 0.53 14.58 -7.82
C LEU A 61 -0.75 15.42 -7.93
N LEU A 62 -1.80 15.05 -7.18
CA LEU A 62 -3.05 15.80 -7.19
C LEU A 62 -2.86 17.24 -6.70
N GLU A 63 -2.00 17.45 -5.70
CA GLU A 63 -1.73 18.79 -5.18
C GLU A 63 -0.98 19.65 -6.20
N ILE A 64 0.01 19.07 -6.90
CA ILE A 64 0.70 19.75 -8.01
C ILE A 64 -0.29 20.12 -9.11
N LEU A 65 -1.17 19.20 -9.51
CA LEU A 65 -2.16 19.47 -10.57
C LEU A 65 -3.14 20.59 -10.19
N LYS A 66 -3.52 20.70 -8.91
CA LYS A 66 -4.34 21.82 -8.41
C LYS A 66 -3.58 23.15 -8.49
N GLN A 67 -2.32 23.17 -8.05
CA GLN A 67 -1.48 24.38 -8.10
C GLN A 67 -1.27 24.88 -9.53
N LEU A 68 -1.16 23.96 -10.48
CA LEU A 68 -1.05 24.27 -11.92
C LEU A 68 -2.39 24.63 -12.57
N GLY A 69 -3.51 24.60 -11.83
CA GLY A 69 -4.85 24.84 -12.38
C GLY A 69 -5.35 23.75 -13.34
N LEU A 70 -4.65 22.61 -13.40
CA LEU A 70 -4.95 21.47 -14.28
C LEU A 70 -5.97 20.50 -13.67
N TYR A 71 -6.33 20.70 -12.40
CA TYR A 71 -7.36 19.93 -11.71
C TYR A 71 -8.47 20.87 -11.24
N GLN A 72 -9.46 21.11 -12.10
CA GLN A 72 -10.72 21.73 -11.72
C GLN A 72 -11.66 20.62 -11.27
N ARG A 73 -12.16 20.68 -10.04
CA ARG A 73 -13.25 19.78 -9.61
C ARG A 73 -14.47 20.07 -10.47
N ALA A 74 -15.08 19.03 -11.03
CA ALA A 74 -16.47 19.11 -11.50
C ALA A 74 -17.41 19.33 -10.31
#